data_AF-A0A9E3WIJ6-F1
#
_entry.id   AF-A0A9E3WIJ6-F1
#
_cell.length_a   1.000
_cell.length_b   1.000
_cell.length_c   1.000
_cell.angle_alpha   90.00
_cell.angle_beta   90.00
_cell.angle_gamma   90.00
#
_symmetry.space_group_name_H-M   'P 1'
#
loop_
_entity.id
_entity.type
_entity.pdbx_description
1 polymer ?
#
loop_
_entity_poly.entity_id
_entity_poly.type
_entity_poly.pdbx_seq_one_letter_code
_entity_poly.pdbx_strand_id
1 'polypeptide(L)'
;MKIDLHTHILPPGWPDLDARYGYPGFVRLERHDPGCARMMIGDEIFREIESSCWDPERRLMDCEAHGVDVQCLSTVPVMFSYWARAADALDLARLLNEHIAEVVAAHPSRFVGLGTIPMQDPRDAVRELERCVRELGFAGAQIGTHVGEANLDDPRVFPVLEAARDLGAALFVHPWDVLGRERMPRYWLPWLVGMPAETCLAICSVIFGGVLDRLPGLRIG
;
A
#
# COMPACT_ATOMS: atom_id res chain seq x y z
N MET A 1 -17.43 -18.30 -5.07
CA MET A 1 -16.25 -17.66 -4.46
C MET A 1 -16.11 -16.25 -5.04
N LYS A 2 -16.38 -15.22 -4.23
CA LYS A 2 -16.22 -13.80 -4.51
C LYS A 2 -15.01 -13.29 -3.72
N ILE A 3 -14.02 -12.80 -4.44
CA ILE A 3 -12.79 -12.25 -3.86
C ILE A 3 -12.79 -10.74 -4.06
N ASP A 4 -12.58 -10.00 -2.98
CA ASP A 4 -12.35 -8.56 -3.01
C ASP A 4 -10.83 -8.31 -2.98
N LEU A 5 -10.28 -7.84 -4.10
CA LEU A 5 -8.85 -7.63 -4.27
C LEU A 5 -8.36 -6.25 -3.80
N HIS A 6 -9.28 -5.32 -3.50
CA HIS A 6 -8.94 -3.92 -3.23
C HIS A 6 -9.59 -3.46 -1.93
N THR A 7 -8.94 -3.79 -0.83
CA THR A 7 -9.31 -3.36 0.51
C THR A 7 -8.08 -2.96 1.31
N HIS A 8 -8.25 -2.03 2.24
CA HIS A 8 -7.16 -1.49 3.04
C HIS A 8 -7.38 -1.76 4.53
N ILE A 9 -6.30 -2.10 5.21
CA ILE A 9 -6.25 -2.31 6.66
C ILE A 9 -5.05 -1.57 7.27
N LEU A 10 -5.21 -1.15 8.51
CA LEU A 10 -4.20 -0.49 9.32
C LEU A 10 -4.11 -1.19 10.69
N PRO A 11 -2.92 -1.22 11.31
CA PRO A 11 -2.81 -1.60 12.71
C PRO A 11 -3.71 -0.71 13.59
N PRO A 12 -4.23 -1.23 14.72
CA PRO A 12 -5.05 -0.44 15.65
C PRO A 12 -4.30 0.74 16.30
N GLY A 13 -2.97 0.76 16.16
CA GLY A 13 -2.07 1.85 16.52
C GLY A 13 -0.63 1.50 16.17
N TRP A 14 0.24 2.51 16.16
CA TRP A 14 1.69 2.38 16.00
C TRP A 14 2.39 3.49 16.81
N PRO A 15 3.71 3.38 17.06
CA PRO A 15 4.45 4.41 17.80
C PRO A 15 4.37 5.79 17.13
N ASP A 16 4.66 6.86 17.87
CA ASP A 16 4.88 8.18 17.28
C ASP A 16 6.10 8.13 16.35
N LEU A 17 5.84 8.08 15.05
CA LEU A 17 6.85 7.91 14.01
C LEU A 17 7.69 9.18 13.82
N ASP A 18 7.09 10.36 14.03
CA ASP A 18 7.83 11.62 13.98
C ASP A 18 8.90 11.65 15.08
N ALA A 19 8.54 11.24 16.30
CA ALA A 19 9.48 11.11 17.41
C ALA A 19 10.48 9.97 17.19
N ARG A 20 10.04 8.82 16.65
CA ARG A 20 10.88 7.65 16.42
C ARG A 20 11.98 7.89 15.38
N TYR A 21 11.65 8.59 14.30
CA TYR A 21 12.58 8.83 13.18
C TYR A 21 13.27 10.20 13.24
N GLY A 22 12.77 11.10 14.10
CA GLY A 22 13.38 12.40 14.39
C GLY A 22 13.08 13.48 13.36
N TYR A 23 12.03 13.35 12.57
CA TYR A 23 11.53 14.36 11.63
C TYR A 23 10.04 14.16 11.37
N PRO A 24 9.29 15.23 11.03
CA PRO A 24 7.84 15.16 10.90
C PRO A 24 7.38 14.60 9.56
N GLY A 25 6.08 14.30 9.47
CA GLY A 25 5.36 14.04 8.22
C GLY A 25 4.70 12.67 8.16
N PHE A 26 4.85 11.86 9.20
CA PHE A 26 4.23 10.55 9.27
C PHE A 26 2.79 10.62 9.78
N VAL A 27 1.99 9.63 9.40
CA VAL A 27 0.60 9.54 9.84
C VAL A 27 0.56 9.14 11.31
N ARG A 28 -0.29 9.80 12.09
CA ARG A 28 -0.69 9.40 13.45
C ARG A 28 -2.17 9.05 13.48
N LEU A 29 -2.55 8.15 14.40
CA LEU A 29 -3.96 7.84 14.65
C LEU A 29 -4.44 8.51 15.94
N GLU A 30 -5.45 9.36 15.82
CA GLU A 30 -6.13 9.99 16.96
C GLU A 30 -7.54 9.40 17.11
N ARG A 31 -7.78 8.69 18.21
CA ARG A 31 -9.11 8.19 18.54
C ARG A 31 -9.95 9.31 19.13
N HIS A 32 -11.14 9.55 18.57
CA HIS A 32 -12.04 10.59 19.06
C HIS A 32 -13.41 10.06 19.52
N ASP A 33 -13.89 8.96 18.96
CA ASP A 33 -15.15 8.30 19.34
C ASP A 33 -14.99 6.77 19.37
N PRO A 34 -15.89 6.02 20.04
CA PRO A 34 -15.85 4.56 20.04
C PRO A 34 -15.93 4.00 18.61
N GLY A 35 -14.86 3.33 18.17
CA GLY A 35 -14.78 2.76 16.83
C GLY A 35 -14.38 3.76 15.73
N CYS A 36 -14.03 5.01 16.06
CA CYS A 36 -13.62 6.02 15.08
C CYS A 36 -12.23 6.57 15.40
N ALA A 37 -11.44 6.82 14.35
CA ALA A 37 -10.14 7.44 14.46
C ALA A 37 -9.88 8.42 13.30
N ARG A 38 -9.06 9.43 13.57
CA ARG A 38 -8.52 10.36 12.58
C ARG A 38 -7.10 9.95 12.23
N MET A 39 -6.84 9.85 10.92
CA MET A 39 -5.49 9.83 10.38
C MET A 39 -5.01 11.29 10.29
N MET A 40 -3.99 11.62 11.07
CA MET A 40 -3.42 12.97 11.17
C MET A 40 -2.06 13.03 10.48
N ILE A 41 -1.78 14.11 9.75
CA ILE A 41 -0.44 14.43 9.24
C ILE A 41 -0.11 15.83 9.73
N GLY A 42 0.89 15.94 10.61
CA GLY A 42 1.07 17.16 11.39
C GLY A 42 -0.20 17.47 12.20
N ASP A 43 -0.77 18.65 11.98
CA ASP A 43 -2.00 19.11 12.62
C ASP A 43 -3.25 18.97 11.71
N GLU A 44 -3.09 18.48 10.49
CA GLU A 44 -4.20 18.32 9.54
C GLU A 44 -4.84 16.94 9.63
N ILE A 45 -6.18 16.91 9.60
CA ILE A 45 -6.95 15.68 9.44
C ILE A 45 -6.83 15.26 7.97
N PHE A 46 -6.10 14.17 7.72
CA PHE A 46 -6.03 13.57 6.39
C PHE A 46 -7.33 12.83 6.03
N ARG A 47 -7.83 12.01 6.96
CA ARG A 47 -9.04 11.19 6.78
C ARG A 47 -9.59 10.71 8.13
N GLU A 48 -10.91 10.61 8.25
CA GLU A 48 -11.59 9.85 9.31
C GLU A 48 -11.83 8.41 8.87
N ILE A 49 -11.58 7.46 9.78
CA ILE A 49 -11.70 6.01 9.56
C ILE A 49 -12.52 5.38 10.69
N GLU A 50 -13.24 4.32 10.34
CA GLU A 50 -14.03 3.50 11.27
C GLU A 50 -13.30 2.20 11.62
N SER A 51 -13.82 1.45 12.60
CA SER A 51 -13.18 0.25 13.12
C SER A 51 -12.96 -0.84 12.09
N SER A 52 -13.75 -0.89 11.02
CA SER A 52 -13.51 -1.78 9.88
C SER A 52 -12.15 -1.56 9.21
N CYS A 53 -11.43 -0.48 9.50
CA CYS A 53 -10.08 -0.23 9.01
C CYS A 53 -8.98 -0.90 9.84
N TRP A 54 -9.26 -1.38 11.07
CA TRP A 54 -8.26 -2.05 11.93
C TRP A 54 -8.76 -3.26 12.71
N ASP A 55 -10.07 -3.52 12.73
CA ASP A 55 -10.71 -4.63 13.43
C ASP A 55 -11.08 -5.74 12.43
N PRO A 56 -10.36 -6.88 12.43
CA PRO A 56 -10.63 -8.00 11.54
C PRO A 56 -12.02 -8.61 11.74
N GLU A 57 -12.52 -8.68 12.98
CA GLU A 57 -13.83 -9.26 13.27
C GLU A 57 -14.94 -8.39 12.68
N ARG A 58 -14.80 -7.07 12.81
CA ARG A 58 -15.73 -6.15 12.15
C ARG A 58 -15.71 -6.32 10.63
N ARG A 59 -14.53 -6.45 10.02
CA ARG A 59 -14.41 -6.70 8.56
C ARG A 59 -15.05 -8.02 8.14
N LEU A 60 -14.94 -9.07 8.94
CA LEU A 60 -15.57 -10.36 8.64
C LEU A 60 -17.10 -10.25 8.65
N MET A 61 -17.67 -9.53 9.62
CA MET A 61 -19.11 -9.23 9.65
C MET A 61 -19.55 -8.45 8.41
N ASP A 62 -18.78 -7.42 8.02
CA ASP A 62 -19.07 -6.65 6.81
C ASP A 62 -18.95 -7.54 5.55
N CYS A 63 -17.97 -8.45 5.49
CA CYS A 63 -17.83 -9.42 4.40
C CYS A 63 -19.04 -10.35 4.29
N GLU A 64 -19.52 -10.89 5.42
CA GLU A 64 -20.71 -11.75 5.46
C GLU A 64 -21.95 -11.02 4.97
N ALA A 65 -22.14 -9.77 5.42
CA ALA A 65 -23.26 -8.94 4.99
C ALA A 65 -23.26 -8.64 3.48
N HIS A 66 -22.09 -8.58 2.83
CA HIS A 66 -21.94 -8.25 1.41
C HIS A 66 -21.59 -9.47 0.53
N GLY A 67 -21.63 -10.68 1.09
CA GLY A 67 -21.33 -11.93 0.41
C GLY A 67 -19.91 -12.01 -0.15
N VAL A 68 -18.92 -11.45 0.54
CA VAL A 68 -17.50 -11.50 0.19
C VAL A 68 -16.83 -12.68 0.91
N ASP A 69 -16.28 -13.61 0.14
CA ASP A 69 -15.69 -14.83 0.68
C ASP A 69 -14.27 -14.56 1.19
N VAL A 70 -13.46 -13.85 0.40
CA VAL A 70 -12.04 -13.57 0.67
C VAL A 70 -11.69 -12.12 0.38
N GLN A 71 -10.84 -11.51 1.20
CA GLN A 71 -10.30 -10.17 1.01
C GLN A 71 -8.77 -10.17 0.89
N CYS A 72 -8.25 -9.41 -0.06
CA CYS A 72 -6.82 -9.17 -0.25
C CYS A 72 -6.42 -7.89 0.50
N LEU A 73 -5.71 -8.04 1.62
CA LEU A 73 -5.36 -6.97 2.55
C LEU A 73 -4.12 -6.23 2.09
N SER A 74 -4.19 -4.91 2.11
CA SER A 74 -3.07 -4.01 1.84
C SER A 74 -3.11 -2.83 2.80
N THR A 75 -2.02 -2.09 2.95
CA THR A 75 -2.06 -0.84 3.73
C THR A 75 -2.73 0.29 2.95
N VAL A 76 -3.13 1.35 3.66
CA VAL A 76 -3.65 2.58 3.02
C VAL A 76 -2.49 3.30 2.31
N PRO A 77 -2.63 3.75 1.05
CA PRO A 77 -1.53 4.29 0.25
C PRO A 77 -0.74 5.46 0.87
N VAL A 78 -1.37 6.27 1.72
CA VAL A 78 -0.67 7.33 2.48
C VAL A 78 0.47 6.81 3.34
N MET A 79 0.44 5.52 3.70
CA MET A 79 1.47 4.85 4.50
C MET A 79 2.70 4.41 3.69
N PHE A 80 2.68 4.48 2.35
CA PHE A 80 3.82 4.08 1.49
C PHE A 80 5.12 4.80 1.86
N SER A 81 5.03 6.08 2.23
CA SER A 81 6.15 6.86 2.77
C SER A 81 7.41 6.87 1.90
N TYR A 82 7.27 6.84 0.57
CA TYR A 82 8.41 6.86 -0.38
C TYR A 82 9.24 8.14 -0.31
N TRP A 83 8.70 9.22 0.28
CA TRP A 83 9.39 10.47 0.55
C TRP A 83 10.37 10.41 1.74
N ALA A 84 10.20 9.41 2.62
CA ALA A 84 10.99 9.28 3.84
C ALA A 84 12.36 8.63 3.57
N ARG A 85 13.26 8.68 4.57
CA ARG A 85 14.53 7.94 4.50
C ARG A 85 14.24 6.45 4.36
N ALA A 86 14.96 5.77 3.48
CA ALA A 86 14.71 4.35 3.14
C ALA A 86 14.63 3.43 4.37
N ALA A 87 15.54 3.60 5.33
CA ALA A 87 15.55 2.80 6.56
C ALA A 87 14.30 2.98 7.43
N ASP A 88 13.76 4.20 7.50
CA ASP A 88 12.56 4.51 8.28
C ASP A 88 11.29 4.01 7.56
N ALA A 89 11.25 4.13 6.23
CA ALA A 89 10.19 3.55 5.41
C ALA A 89 10.19 2.01 5.48
N LEU A 90 11.36 1.38 5.53
CA LEU A 90 11.49 -0.07 5.73
C LEU A 90 10.99 -0.50 7.11
N ASP A 91 11.35 0.23 8.18
CA ASP A 91 10.86 -0.05 9.54
C ASP A 91 9.33 0.05 9.61
N LEU A 92 8.76 1.10 9.03
CA LEU A 92 7.30 1.25 8.94
C LEU A 92 6.66 0.14 8.09
N ALA A 93 7.24 -0.18 6.93
CA ALA A 93 6.75 -1.24 6.05
C ALA A 93 6.67 -2.58 6.79
N ARG A 94 7.71 -2.93 7.56
CA ARG A 94 7.73 -4.15 8.38
C ARG A 94 6.66 -4.16 9.46
N LEU A 95 6.46 -3.04 10.16
CA LEU A 95 5.39 -2.92 11.15
C LEU A 95 4.00 -3.18 10.52
N LEU A 96 3.75 -2.60 9.35
CA LEU A 96 2.49 -2.77 8.63
C LEU A 96 2.32 -4.19 8.08
N ASN A 97 3.38 -4.77 7.52
CA ASN A 97 3.40 -6.12 6.99
C ASN A 97 3.17 -7.14 8.12
N GLU A 98 3.74 -6.94 9.30
CA GLU A 98 3.56 -7.86 10.43
C GLU A 98 2.13 -7.87 10.92
N HIS A 99 1.50 -6.69 10.99
CA HIS A 99 0.08 -6.62 11.30
C HIS A 99 -0.78 -7.35 10.26
N ILE A 100 -0.52 -7.17 8.97
CA ILE A 100 -1.27 -7.89 7.92
C ILE A 100 -1.05 -9.40 8.06
N ALA A 101 0.18 -9.84 8.35
CA ALA A 101 0.50 -11.25 8.55
C ALA A 101 -0.23 -11.85 9.76
N GLU A 102 -0.30 -11.12 10.88
CA GLU A 102 -1.07 -11.51 12.07
C GLU A 102 -2.56 -11.70 11.74
N VAL A 103 -3.14 -10.74 11.01
CA VAL A 103 -4.57 -10.81 10.61
C VAL A 103 -4.83 -11.97 9.65
N VAL A 104 -3.95 -12.18 8.67
CA VAL A 104 -4.03 -13.32 7.75
C VAL A 104 -3.89 -14.64 8.50
N ALA A 105 -2.94 -14.75 9.43
CA ALA A 105 -2.73 -15.97 10.22
C ALA A 105 -3.93 -16.31 11.13
N ALA A 106 -4.63 -15.29 11.65
CA ALA A 106 -5.84 -15.47 12.45
C ALA A 106 -7.03 -15.98 11.61
N HIS A 107 -7.13 -15.59 10.33
CA HIS A 107 -8.24 -15.96 9.45
C HIS A 107 -7.76 -16.35 8.02
N PRO A 108 -6.96 -17.43 7.88
CA PRO A 108 -6.22 -17.73 6.64
C PRO A 108 -7.12 -18.17 5.48
N SER A 109 -8.37 -18.57 5.76
CA SER A 109 -9.38 -18.87 4.74
C SER A 109 -10.16 -17.63 4.26
N ARG A 110 -10.02 -16.50 4.95
CA ARG A 110 -10.77 -15.26 4.70
C ARG A 110 -9.89 -14.13 4.18
N PHE A 111 -8.60 -14.15 4.46
CA PHE A 111 -7.69 -13.08 4.10
C PHE A 111 -6.43 -13.57 3.38
N VAL A 112 -5.96 -12.76 2.43
CA VAL A 112 -4.67 -12.88 1.75
C VAL A 112 -3.93 -11.56 1.92
N GLY A 113 -2.62 -11.58 2.14
CA GLY A 113 -1.83 -10.36 2.31
C GLY A 113 -1.15 -9.88 1.03
N LEU A 114 -1.10 -8.56 0.86
CA LEU A 114 -0.18 -7.84 -0.01
C LEU A 114 0.66 -6.91 0.86
N GLY A 115 1.98 -7.08 0.82
CA GLY A 115 2.91 -6.25 1.59
C GLY A 115 3.01 -4.84 1.04
N THR A 116 3.55 -3.92 1.84
CA THR A 116 4.13 -2.67 1.35
C THR A 116 5.65 -2.76 1.42
N ILE A 117 6.35 -2.13 0.47
CA ILE A 117 7.80 -2.21 0.33
C ILE A 117 8.39 -0.81 0.08
N PRO A 118 9.60 -0.49 0.59
CA PRO A 118 10.21 0.84 0.49
C PRO A 118 10.80 1.09 -0.92
N MET A 119 9.95 1.35 -1.89
CA MET A 119 10.29 1.44 -3.32
C MET A 119 11.39 2.45 -3.67
N GLN A 120 11.62 3.46 -2.82
CA GLN A 120 12.67 4.46 -3.04
C GLN A 120 14.09 3.91 -2.87
N ASP A 121 14.25 2.74 -2.23
CA ASP A 121 15.49 1.97 -2.20
C ASP A 121 15.25 0.57 -2.78
N PRO A 122 15.65 0.32 -4.03
CA PRO A 122 15.38 -0.95 -4.71
C PRO A 122 15.98 -2.16 -3.98
N ARG A 123 17.08 -2.00 -3.25
CA ARG A 123 17.73 -3.10 -2.53
C ARG A 123 16.90 -3.50 -1.31
N ASP A 124 16.42 -2.53 -0.53
CA ASP A 124 15.53 -2.78 0.60
C ASP A 124 14.15 -3.26 0.13
N ALA A 125 13.62 -2.70 -0.96
CA ALA A 125 12.36 -3.13 -1.54
C ALA A 125 12.38 -4.60 -1.98
N VAL A 126 13.44 -5.04 -2.69
CA VAL A 126 13.60 -6.45 -3.09
C VAL A 126 13.66 -7.36 -1.86
N ARG A 127 14.48 -7.00 -0.85
CA ARG A 127 14.62 -7.81 0.36
C ARG A 127 13.32 -7.93 1.14
N GLU A 128 12.57 -6.84 1.29
CA GLU A 128 11.29 -6.88 1.99
C GLU A 128 10.23 -7.62 1.16
N LEU A 129 10.23 -7.50 -0.17
CA LEU A 129 9.35 -8.31 -1.04
C LEU A 129 9.64 -9.80 -0.91
N GLU A 130 10.91 -10.21 -0.89
CA GLU A 130 11.30 -11.60 -0.64
C GLU A 130 10.78 -12.09 0.72
N ARG A 131 10.90 -11.26 1.76
CA ARG A 131 10.39 -11.58 3.11
C ARG A 131 8.87 -11.72 3.12
N CYS A 132 8.15 -10.78 2.52
CA CYS A 132 6.68 -10.82 2.40
C CYS A 132 6.21 -12.14 1.76
N VAL A 133 6.84 -12.55 0.66
CA VAL A 133 6.42 -13.74 -0.08
C VAL A 133 6.87 -15.02 0.61
N ARG A 134 8.15 -15.12 1.01
CA ARG A 134 8.75 -16.37 1.49
C ARG A 134 8.50 -16.64 2.97
N GLU A 135 8.43 -15.61 3.79
CA GLU A 135 8.32 -15.74 5.25
C GLU A 135 6.89 -15.46 5.73
N LEU A 136 6.23 -14.43 5.21
CA LEU A 136 4.86 -14.06 5.62
C LEU A 136 3.76 -14.74 4.80
N GLY A 137 4.11 -15.38 3.68
CA GLY A 137 3.15 -16.05 2.80
C GLY A 137 2.24 -15.10 2.02
N PHE A 138 2.66 -13.86 1.80
CA PHE A 138 1.89 -12.89 1.02
C PHE A 138 1.88 -13.26 -0.46
N ALA A 139 0.79 -12.91 -1.15
CA ALA A 139 0.65 -13.14 -2.59
C ALA A 139 1.49 -12.16 -3.43
N GLY A 140 2.01 -11.11 -2.79
CA GLY A 140 2.88 -10.11 -3.38
C GLY A 140 2.84 -8.80 -2.59
N ALA A 141 2.83 -7.66 -3.29
CA ALA A 141 2.88 -6.35 -2.68
C ALA A 141 1.96 -5.33 -3.37
N GLN A 142 1.48 -4.34 -2.61
CA GLN A 142 0.89 -3.13 -3.13
C GLN A 142 1.97 -2.04 -3.24
N ILE A 143 2.07 -1.40 -4.40
CA ILE A 143 3.02 -0.31 -4.70
C ILE A 143 2.27 0.92 -5.24
N GLY A 144 2.93 2.08 -5.19
CA GLY A 144 2.43 3.31 -5.83
C GLY A 144 2.49 3.28 -7.36
N THR A 145 1.76 4.18 -8.01
CA THR A 145 1.85 4.43 -9.47
C THR A 145 3.20 4.99 -9.92
N HIS A 146 3.97 5.55 -8.99
CA HIS A 146 5.33 6.07 -9.17
C HIS A 146 6.10 6.04 -7.84
N VAL A 147 7.38 6.38 -7.91
CA VAL A 147 8.30 6.48 -6.77
C VAL A 147 9.00 7.85 -6.83
N GLY A 148 8.33 8.88 -6.32
CA GLY A 148 8.77 10.26 -6.50
C GLY A 148 8.74 10.62 -7.99
N GLU A 149 9.86 11.05 -8.55
CA GLU A 149 9.93 11.39 -9.98
C GLU A 149 10.07 10.16 -10.90
N ALA A 150 10.18 8.95 -10.34
CA ALA A 150 10.38 7.72 -11.11
C ALA A 150 9.05 7.03 -11.46
N ASN A 151 8.71 6.95 -12.74
CA ASN A 151 7.62 6.09 -13.22
C ASN A 151 8.02 4.60 -13.16
N LEU A 152 7.04 3.71 -13.36
CA LEU A 152 7.26 2.26 -13.28
C LEU A 152 8.16 1.67 -14.39
N ASP A 153 8.51 2.46 -15.40
CA ASP A 153 9.50 2.11 -16.44
C ASP A 153 10.90 2.68 -16.17
N ASP A 154 11.10 3.39 -15.07
CA ASP A 154 12.41 3.90 -14.69
C ASP A 154 13.38 2.75 -14.38
N PRO A 155 14.62 2.75 -14.90
CA PRO A 155 15.62 1.72 -14.62
C PRO A 155 15.86 1.45 -13.12
N ARG A 156 15.62 2.43 -12.24
CA ARG A 156 15.73 2.27 -10.79
C ARG A 156 14.66 1.34 -10.22
N VAL A 157 13.50 1.22 -10.86
CA VAL A 157 12.37 0.39 -10.41
C VAL A 157 12.52 -1.07 -10.87
N PHE A 158 13.22 -1.30 -12.00
CA PHE A 158 13.39 -2.63 -12.60
C PHE A 158 13.86 -3.74 -11.65
N PRO A 159 14.85 -3.53 -10.74
CA PRO A 159 15.28 -4.58 -9.82
C PRO A 159 14.13 -5.15 -8.98
N VAL A 160 13.16 -4.31 -8.59
CA VAL A 160 11.98 -4.74 -7.83
C VAL A 160 11.01 -5.52 -8.71
N LEU A 161 10.80 -5.08 -9.95
CA LEU A 161 9.92 -5.76 -10.91
C LEU A 161 10.49 -7.13 -11.31
N GLU A 162 11.80 -7.23 -11.50
CA GLU A 162 12.52 -8.48 -11.75
C GLU A 162 12.35 -9.46 -10.58
N ALA A 163 12.56 -8.99 -9.35
CA ALA A 163 12.35 -9.80 -8.16
C ALA A 163 10.89 -10.26 -8.02
N ALA A 164 9.92 -9.39 -8.28
CA ALA A 164 8.50 -9.74 -8.25
C ALA A 164 8.17 -10.85 -9.26
N ARG A 165 8.68 -10.74 -10.50
CA ARG A 165 8.56 -11.80 -11.51
C ARG A 165 9.16 -13.11 -11.01
N ASP A 166 10.39 -13.08 -10.50
CA ASP A 166 11.13 -14.29 -10.09
C ASP A 166 10.49 -14.99 -8.88
N LEU A 167 9.86 -14.21 -8.01
CA LEU A 167 9.09 -14.73 -6.88
C LEU A 167 7.68 -15.21 -7.27
N GLY A 168 7.20 -14.90 -8.48
CA GLY A 168 5.81 -15.09 -8.88
C GLY A 168 4.82 -14.18 -8.13
N ALA A 169 5.33 -13.11 -7.53
CA ALA A 169 4.61 -12.16 -6.70
C ALA A 169 3.73 -11.25 -7.56
N ALA A 170 2.49 -11.00 -7.11
CA ALA A 170 1.62 -10.01 -7.73
C ALA A 170 1.95 -8.60 -7.21
N LEU A 171 2.09 -7.64 -8.12
CA LEU A 171 2.21 -6.22 -7.80
C LEU A 171 0.85 -5.55 -8.06
N PHE A 172 0.19 -5.11 -6.99
CA PHE A 172 -1.01 -4.30 -7.07
C PHE A 172 -0.64 -2.82 -7.08
N VAL A 173 -0.90 -2.13 -8.19
CA VAL A 173 -0.49 -0.73 -8.40
C VAL A 173 -1.64 0.19 -7.97
N HIS A 174 -1.44 0.89 -6.86
CA HIS A 174 -2.43 1.82 -6.34
C HIS A 174 -2.02 3.27 -6.63
N PRO A 175 -2.92 4.11 -7.19
CA PRO A 175 -2.61 5.51 -7.40
C PRO A 175 -2.43 6.24 -6.07
N TRP A 176 -1.37 7.04 -5.99
CA TRP A 176 -1.08 7.90 -4.87
C TRP A 176 -0.25 9.09 -5.36
N ASP A 177 -0.23 10.17 -4.56
CA ASP A 177 0.59 11.36 -4.85
C ASP A 177 0.39 11.93 -6.26
N VAL A 178 -0.85 12.38 -6.52
CA VAL A 178 -1.34 12.70 -7.86
C VAL A 178 -0.71 13.96 -8.47
N LEU A 179 -0.38 13.90 -9.76
CA LEU A 179 0.11 15.03 -10.55
C LEU A 179 -0.92 16.18 -10.60
N GLY A 180 -0.42 17.42 -10.53
CA GLY A 180 -1.26 18.63 -10.68
C GLY A 180 -2.20 18.90 -9.50
N ARG A 181 -1.90 18.34 -8.32
CA ARG A 181 -2.71 18.49 -7.09
C ARG A 181 -3.02 19.96 -6.76
N GLU A 182 -2.09 20.87 -7.04
CA GLU A 182 -2.25 22.32 -6.83
C GLU A 182 -3.39 22.94 -7.65
N ARG A 183 -3.79 22.30 -8.76
CA ARG A 183 -4.94 22.70 -9.59
C ARG A 183 -6.25 22.03 -9.14
N MET A 184 -6.19 21.11 -8.19
CA MET A 184 -7.31 20.30 -7.72
C MET A 184 -7.69 20.52 -6.23
N PRO A 185 -7.70 21.74 -5.67
CA PRO A 185 -7.93 21.92 -4.23
C PRO A 185 -9.39 21.72 -3.78
N ARG A 186 -10.34 21.56 -4.71
CA ARG A 186 -11.79 21.55 -4.43
C ARG A 186 -12.47 20.31 -5.00
N TYR A 187 -13.70 20.08 -4.54
CA TYR A 187 -14.63 19.06 -5.08
C TYR A 187 -14.08 17.65 -5.12
N TRP A 188 -13.11 17.34 -4.25
CA TRP A 188 -12.47 16.03 -4.21
C TRP A 188 -11.79 15.63 -5.53
N LEU A 189 -11.43 16.61 -6.37
CA LEU A 189 -10.81 16.40 -7.67
C LEU A 189 -9.50 15.58 -7.66
N PRO A 190 -8.64 15.61 -6.60
CA PRO A 190 -7.46 14.75 -6.58
C PRO A 190 -7.84 13.27 -6.62
N TRP A 191 -9.00 12.89 -6.07
CA TRP A 191 -9.52 11.52 -6.11
C TRP A 191 -10.31 11.23 -7.38
N LEU A 192 -11.16 12.17 -7.83
CA LEU A 192 -12.04 11.94 -8.98
C LEU A 192 -11.32 12.04 -10.34
N VAL A 193 -10.27 12.86 -10.44
CA VAL A 193 -9.53 13.12 -11.68
C VAL A 193 -8.06 12.71 -11.53
N GLY A 194 -7.42 13.10 -10.44
CA GLY A 194 -6.01 12.81 -10.19
C GLY A 194 -5.71 11.31 -10.16
N MET A 195 -6.38 10.56 -9.28
CA MET A 195 -6.11 9.11 -9.12
C MET A 195 -6.33 8.31 -10.42
N PRO A 196 -7.42 8.48 -11.19
CA PRO A 196 -7.56 7.82 -12.49
C PRO A 196 -6.49 8.23 -13.51
N ALA A 197 -6.11 9.52 -13.54
CA ALA A 197 -5.05 9.99 -14.42
C ALA A 197 -3.68 9.40 -14.08
N GLU A 198 -3.36 9.27 -12.78
CA GLU A 198 -2.15 8.60 -12.29
C GLU A 198 -2.10 7.13 -12.71
N THR A 199 -3.21 6.40 -12.53
CA THR A 199 -3.28 5.00 -12.98
C THR A 199 -3.08 4.90 -14.51
N CYS A 200 -3.69 5.80 -15.28
CA CYS A 200 -3.50 5.85 -16.73
C CYS A 200 -2.03 6.10 -17.10
N LEU A 201 -1.37 7.04 -16.43
CA LEU A 201 0.04 7.34 -16.63
C LEU A 201 0.95 6.15 -16.29
N ALA A 202 0.69 5.46 -15.18
CA ALA A 202 1.43 4.26 -14.79
C ALA A 202 1.27 3.14 -15.82
N ILE A 203 0.05 2.90 -16.31
CA ILE A 203 -0.22 1.92 -17.38
C ILE A 203 0.55 2.29 -18.65
N CYS A 204 0.49 3.56 -19.08
CA CYS A 204 1.24 4.02 -20.25
C CYS A 204 2.75 3.87 -20.07
N SER A 205 3.27 4.13 -18.88
CA SER A 205 4.69 3.96 -18.55
C SER A 205 5.09 2.48 -18.66
N VAL A 206 4.32 1.57 -18.06
CA VAL A 206 4.56 0.12 -18.13
C VAL A 206 4.53 -0.39 -19.58
N ILE A 207 3.54 0.02 -20.36
CA ILE A 207 3.38 -0.44 -21.75
C ILE A 207 4.44 0.18 -22.67
N PHE A 208 4.56 1.50 -22.71
CA PHE A 208 5.46 2.20 -23.64
C PHE A 208 6.92 2.12 -23.24
N GLY A 209 7.21 1.94 -21.95
CA GLY A 209 8.55 1.64 -21.44
C GLY A 209 9.02 0.21 -21.73
N GLY A 210 8.14 -0.64 -22.27
CA GLY A 210 8.46 -2.04 -22.61
C GLY A 210 8.70 -2.92 -21.39
N VAL A 211 8.11 -2.58 -20.23
CA VAL A 211 8.30 -3.33 -18.98
C VAL A 211 7.82 -4.78 -19.16
N LEU A 212 6.65 -4.97 -19.75
CA LEU A 212 6.06 -6.30 -19.96
C LEU A 212 6.80 -7.11 -21.05
N ASP A 213 7.42 -6.43 -22.02
CA ASP A 213 8.27 -7.08 -23.03
C ASP A 213 9.57 -7.60 -22.44
N ARG A 214 10.17 -6.82 -21.52
CA ARG A 214 11.41 -7.18 -20.82
C ARG A 214 11.18 -8.22 -19.73
N LEU A 215 10.03 -8.19 -19.07
CA LEU A 215 9.69 -9.03 -17.92
C LEU A 215 8.43 -9.87 -18.21
N PRO A 216 8.51 -10.82 -19.18
CA PRO A 216 7.40 -11.73 -19.43
C PRO A 216 7.08 -12.54 -18.16
N GLY A 217 5.80 -12.63 -17.83
CA GLY A 217 5.32 -13.32 -16.63
C GLY A 217 5.24 -12.45 -15.37
N LEU A 218 5.66 -11.18 -15.42
CA LEU A 218 5.37 -10.22 -14.36
C LEU A 218 3.85 -10.08 -14.17
N ARG A 219 3.38 -10.25 -12.93
CA ARG A 219 1.97 -10.09 -12.55
C ARG A 219 1.78 -8.70 -11.96
N ILE A 220 1.36 -7.74 -12.77
CA ILE A 220 1.16 -6.35 -12.37
C ILE A 220 -0.23 -5.87 -12.81
N GLY A 221 -0.95 -5.16 -11.93
CA GLY A 221 -2.30 -4.67 -12.23
C GLY A 221 -2.88 -3.78 -11.14
#